data_AF-A0A2B7GTE6-F1
#
_entry.id   AF-A0A2B7GTE6-F1
#
_cell.length_a   1.000
_cell.length_b   1.000
_cell.length_c   1.000
_cell.angle_alpha   90.00
_cell.angle_beta   90.00
_cell.angle_gamma   90.00
#
_symmetry.space_group_name_H-M   'P 1'
#
loop_
_entity.id
_entity.type
_entity.pdbx_description
1 polymer ?
#
loop_
_entity_poly.entity_id
_entity_poly.type
_entity_poly.pdbx_seq_one_letter_code
_entity_poly.pdbx_strand_id
1 'polypeptide(L)' 'MSLIRGAVAAIIEWLPLVRLADVTGDGDLEVVVGPKPSSKIATVLRHAGDRSIQIGRLVITLGAE' A
#
# COMPACT_ATOMS: atom_id res chain seq x y z
N MET A 1 -31.36 -2.48 11.59
CA MET A 1 -30.01 -2.10 11.14
C MET A 1 -30.05 -1.91 9.63
N SER A 2 -29.73 -0.71 9.13
CA SER A 2 -29.91 -0.35 7.72
C SER A 2 -28.98 -1.17 6.82
N LEU A 3 -29.54 -1.85 5.82
CA LEU A 3 -28.82 -2.60 4.78
C LEU A 3 -27.72 -1.76 4.11
N ILE A 4 -27.93 -0.44 4.03
CA ILE A 4 -26.98 0.53 3.46
C ILE A 4 -25.67 0.56 4.27
N ARG A 5 -25.73 0.47 5.61
CA ARG A 5 -24.53 0.43 6.45
C ARG A 5 -23.73 -0.87 6.26
N GLY A 6 -24.42 -1.99 6.05
CA GLY A 6 -23.78 -3.28 5.77
C GLY A 6 -23.09 -3.29 4.40
N ALA A 7 -23.73 -2.75 3.37
CA ALA A 7 -23.15 -2.64 2.03
C ALA A 7 -21.94 -1.69 2.00
N VAL A 8 -22.02 -0.53 2.67
CA VAL A 8 -20.89 0.40 2.76
C VAL A 8 -19.72 -0.22 3.52
N ALA A 9 -19.97 -0.90 4.64
CA ALA A 9 -18.92 -1.60 5.38
C ALA A 9 -18.26 -2.71 4.53
N ALA A 10 -19.06 -3.51 3.82
CA ALA A 10 -18.54 -4.56 2.94
C ALA A 10 -17.68 -4.00 1.79
N ILE A 11 -18.05 -2.86 1.21
CA ILE A 11 -17.27 -2.22 0.15
C ILE A 11 -15.96 -1.66 0.71
N ILE A 12 -16.00 -0.98 1.87
CA ILE A 12 -14.80 -0.44 2.53
C ILE A 12 -13.83 -1.57 2.90
N GLU A 13 -14.36 -2.70 3.36
CA GLU A 13 -13.56 -3.90 3.64
C GLU A 13 -12.89 -4.48 2.40
N TRP A 14 -13.43 -4.30 1.20
CA TRP A 14 -12.85 -4.85 -0.02
C TRP A 14 -11.76 -3.97 -0.63
N LEU A 15 -11.66 -2.72 -0.18
CA LEU A 15 -10.71 -1.76 -0.72
C LEU A 15 -9.35 -1.92 -0.01
N PRO A 16 -8.25 -2.11 -0.76
CA PRO A 16 -6.92 -2.08 -0.17
C PRO A 16 -6.66 -0.68 0.42
N LEU A 17 -6.25 -0.63 1.68
CA LEU A 17 -5.91 0.62 2.34
C LEU A 17 -4.54 1.08 1.85
N VAL A 18 -4.49 2.11 1.00
CA VAL A 18 -3.24 2.74 0.57
C VAL A 18 -2.92 3.89 1.52
N ARG A 19 -1.71 3.92 2.08
CA ARG A 19 -1.20 5.00 2.93
C ARG A 19 0.23 5.37 2.53
N LEU A 20 0.62 6.60 2.87
CA LEU A 20 2.00 7.06 2.79
C LEU A 20 2.56 7.18 4.22
N ALA A 21 3.71 6.58 4.47
CA ALA A 21 4.39 6.64 5.76
C ALA A 21 5.86 6.26 5.60
N ASP A 22 6.75 6.88 6.38
CA ASP A 22 8.13 6.40 6.59
C ASP A 22 8.07 5.22 7.57
N VAL A 23 8.09 4.01 7.03
CA VAL A 23 8.05 2.75 7.79
C VAL A 23 9.43 2.10 7.92
N THR A 24 10.42 2.57 7.16
CA THR A 24 11.78 2.03 7.20
C THR A 24 12.74 2.85 8.04
N GLY A 25 12.37 4.10 8.37
CA GLY A 25 13.11 5.02 9.22
C GLY A 25 14.28 5.70 8.50
N ASP A 26 14.23 5.77 7.16
CA ASP A 26 15.28 6.39 6.34
C ASP A 26 14.98 7.86 5.98
N GLY A 27 13.82 8.37 6.37
CA GLY A 27 13.38 9.73 6.14
C GLY A 27 12.59 9.92 4.82
N ASP A 28 12.49 8.89 3.98
CA ASP A 28 11.66 8.91 2.78
C ASP A 28 10.27 8.30 3.04
N LEU A 29 9.25 8.79 2.33
CA LEU A 29 7.91 8.21 2.43
C LEU A 29 7.78 6.97 1.56
N GLU A 30 7.34 5.87 2.15
CA GLU A 30 6.92 4.68 1.42
C GLU A 30 5.41 4.65 1.15
N VAL A 31 5.03 3.87 0.12
CA VAL A 31 3.63 3.51 -0.11
C VAL A 31 3.36 2.18 0.60
N VAL A 32 2.47 2.22 1.58
CA VAL A 32 1.98 1.04 2.30
C VAL A 32 0.63 0.65 1.72
N VAL A 33 0.58 -0.55 1.14
CA VAL A 33 -0.66 -1.19 0.70
C VAL A 33 -1.06 -2.19 1.78
N GLY A 34 -2.01 -1.78 2.60
CA GLY A 34 -2.56 -2.57 3.69
C GLY A 34 -3.24 -3.85 3.19
N PRO A 35 -3.26 -4.90 4.01
CA PRO A 35 -3.86 -6.16 3.63
C PRO A 35 -5.35 -6.02 3.36
N LYS A 36 -5.88 -6.90 2.50
CA LYS A 36 -7.31 -7.22 2.54
C LYS A 36 -7.66 -7.72 3.95
N PRO A 37 -8.90 -7.58 4.44
CA PRO A 37 -9.30 -8.02 5.79
C PRO A 37 -8.96 -9.49 6.10
N SER A 38 -8.87 -10.33 5.07
CA SER A 38 -8.49 -11.75 5.19
C SER A 38 -6.98 -12.00 5.31
N SER A 39 -6.14 -10.97 5.20
CA SER A 39 -4.68 -11.06 5.26
C SER A 39 -4.14 -10.23 6.42
N LYS A 40 -2.99 -10.65 6.96
CA LYS A 40 -2.22 -9.86 7.93
C LYS A 40 -0.99 -9.21 7.30
N ILE A 41 -0.75 -9.46 6.01
CA ILE A 41 0.47 -9.06 5.31
C ILE A 41 0.18 -7.80 4.50
N ALA A 42 0.78 -6.69 4.92
CA ALA A 42 0.86 -5.47 4.13
C ALA A 42 2.03 -5.55 3.16
N THR A 43 1.90 -4.90 2.00
CA THR A 43 3.00 -4.70 1.06
C THR A 43 3.56 -3.29 1.26
N VAL A 44 4.87 -3.19 1.41
CA VAL A 44 5.59 -1.91 1.46
C VAL A 44 6.32 -1.72 0.15
N LEU A 45 6.05 -0.60 -0.51
CA LEU A 45 6.73 -0.14 -1.72
C LEU A 45 7.69 0.96 -1.28
N ARG A 46 8.97 0.63 -1.20
CA ARG A 46 9.99 1.55 -0.69
C ARG A 46 10.43 2.53 -1.76
N HIS A 47 10.62 3.79 -1.38
CA HIS A 47 11.22 4.79 -2.23
C HIS A 47 12.67 4.39 -2.56
N ALA A 48 13.02 4.37 -3.85
CA ALA A 48 14.35 3.96 -4.30
C ALA A 48 14.99 5.01 -5.23
N GLY A 49 14.53 6.26 -5.15
CA GLY A 49 14.94 7.36 -6.03
C GLY A 49 13.90 7.68 -7.10
N ASP A 50 14.23 8.67 -7.93
CA ASP A 50 13.31 9.22 -8.92
C ASP A 50 12.80 8.13 -9.87
N ARG A 51 11.48 7.91 -9.81
CA ARG A 51 10.75 6.92 -10.64
C ARG A 51 11.10 5.45 -10.33
N SER A 52 11.73 5.20 -9.18
CA SER A 52 12.13 3.87 -8.73
C SER A 52 11.41 3.46 -7.45
N ILE A 53 10.89 2.24 -7.43
CA ILE A 53 10.30 1.62 -6.24
C ILE A 53 10.96 0.27 -5.96
N GLN A 54 11.11 -0.06 -4.68
CA GLN A 54 11.65 -1.33 -4.23
C GLN A 54 10.59 -2.17 -3.52
N ILE A 55 10.51 -3.45 -3.90
CA ILE A 55 9.64 -4.47 -3.30
C ILE A 55 10.52 -5.64 -2.87
N GLY A 56 10.81 -5.73 -1.56
CA GLY A 56 11.76 -6.71 -1.05
C GLY A 56 13.14 -6.52 -1.70
N ARG A 57 13.59 -7.48 -2.52
CA ARG A 57 14.87 -7.41 -3.25
C ARG A 57 14.73 -6.91 -4.70
N LEU A 58 13.52 -6.70 -5.19
CA LEU A 58 13.26 -6.23 -6.55
C LEU A 58 13.22 -4.69 -6.57
N VAL A 59 13.94 -4.08 -7.51
CA VAL A 59 13.84 -2.64 -7.81
C VAL A 59 13.24 -2.49 -9.20
N ILE A 60 12.20 -1.68 -9.32
CA ILE A 60 11.52 -1.37 -10.59
C ILE A 60 11.72 0.12 -10.85
N THR A 61 12.32 0.46 -12.00
CA THR A 61 12.46 1.84 -12.47
C THR A 61 11.54 2.05 -13.66
N LEU A 62 10.67 3.04 -13.57
CA LEU A 62 9.66 3.33 -14.60
C LEU A 62 10.16 4.38 -15.58
N GLY A 63 10.25 4.01 -16.86
CA GLY A 63 10.69 4.89 -17.93
C GLY A 63 12.20 5.09 -17.97
N ALA A 64 12.95 4.00 -17.97
CA ALA A 64 14.35 4.03 -18.40
C ALA A 64 14.40 4.57 -19.84
N GLU A 65 15.10 5.68 -20.03
CA GLU A 65 15.47 6.19 -21.36
C GLU A 65 16.54 5.31 -22.01
#